data_AF-A0A2J4G7M9-F1
#
_entry.id   AF-A0A2J4G7M9-F1
#
_cell.length_a   1.000
_cell.length_b   1.000
_cell.length_c   1.000
_cell.angle_alpha   90.00
_cell.angle_beta   90.00
_cell.angle_gamma   90.00
#
_symmetry.space_group_name_H-M   'P 1'
#
loop_
_entity.id
_entity.type
_entity.pdbx_description
1 polymer ?
#
loop_
_entity_poly.entity_id
_entity_poly.type
_entity_poly.pdbx_seq_one_letter_code
_entity_poly.pdbx_strand_id
1 'polypeptide(L)'
;MPEVTCPKCSRRFDVKVDEEVVSSASRNPLKIAAIVIPHNDHQVIVFVNPEGRVVRVEWSSSSERPVLNSLLEIPVPSSKAPEPKGLETLEWLFLAMCDGRRTLQEICTALNIPVGTGRLIVEKLRSRGYVERIIVKPRV
;
A
#
# COMPACT_ATOMS: atom_id res chain seq x y z
N MET A 1 17.56 -24.69 12.91
CA MET A 1 16.54 -23.64 12.69
C MET A 1 15.69 -23.57 13.95
N PRO A 2 15.64 -22.43 14.65
CA PRO A 2 14.80 -22.27 15.82
C PRO A 2 13.32 -22.15 15.44
N GLU A 3 12.45 -22.86 16.17
CA GLU A 3 11.00 -22.67 16.12
C GLU A 3 10.65 -21.42 16.92
N VAL A 4 9.87 -20.52 16.32
CA VAL A 4 9.42 -19.27 16.94
C VAL A 4 7.90 -19.21 16.94
N THR A 5 7.32 -18.72 18.03
CA THR A 5 5.89 -18.44 18.14
C THR A 5 5.64 -16.95 18.01
N CYS A 6 4.74 -16.55 17.10
CA CYS A 6 4.35 -15.15 17.00
C CYS A 6 3.61 -14.69 18.27
N PRO A 7 4.03 -13.57 18.89
CA PRO A 7 3.36 -13.04 20.08
C PRO A 7 1.97 -12.45 19.80
N LYS A 8 1.63 -12.11 18.54
CA LYS A 8 0.33 -11.53 18.17
C LYS A 8 -0.74 -12.58 17.83
N CYS A 9 -0.41 -13.56 16.98
CA CYS A 9 -1.38 -14.54 16.46
C CYS A 9 -1.11 -15.98 16.90
N SER A 10 -0.10 -16.21 17.74
CA SER A 10 0.29 -17.52 18.27
C SER A 10 0.69 -18.57 17.22
N ARG A 11 0.82 -18.18 15.95
CA ARG A 11 1.32 -19.06 14.87
C ARG A 11 2.77 -19.42 15.12
N ARG A 12 3.10 -20.70 14.95
CA ARG A 12 4.48 -21.21 14.98
C ARG A 12 5.07 -21.28 13.59
N PHE A 13 6.35 -20.99 13.47
CA PHE A 13 7.11 -21.08 12.22
C PHE A 13 8.59 -21.22 12.52
N ASP A 14 9.32 -21.81 11.58
CA ASP A 14 10.77 -21.92 11.66
C ASP A 14 11.44 -20.67 11.11
N VAL A 15 12.45 -20.19 11.83
CA VAL A 15 13.27 -19.07 11.39
C VAL A 15 14.57 -19.60 10.79
N LYS A 16 14.83 -19.26 9.54
CA LYS A 16 16.11 -19.55 8.90
C LYS A 16 17.15 -18.54 9.41
N VAL A 17 18.05 -19.03 10.26
CA VAL A 17 19.24 -18.28 10.71
C VAL A 17 20.42 -18.81 9.93
N ASP A 18 20.94 -18.03 9.00
CA ASP A 18 22.12 -18.36 8.19
C ASP A 18 23.37 -17.60 8.67
N GLU A 19 24.50 -17.87 8.01
CA GLU A 19 25.77 -17.20 8.32
C GLU A 19 25.72 -15.69 8.15
N GLU A 20 24.86 -15.17 7.25
CA GLU A 20 24.71 -13.74 7.04
C GLU A 20 24.07 -13.07 8.26
N VAL A 21 23.01 -13.65 8.81
CA VAL A 21 22.36 -13.17 10.05
C VAL A 21 23.35 -13.17 11.21
N VAL A 22 24.09 -14.27 11.39
CA VAL A 22 25.08 -14.41 12.47
C VAL A 22 26.24 -13.42 12.31
N SER A 23 26.73 -13.22 11.08
CA SER A 23 27.75 -12.23 10.75
C SER A 23 27.27 -10.80 10.99
N SER A 24 26.01 -10.52 10.64
CA SER A 24 25.37 -9.23 10.92
C SER A 24 25.27 -8.96 12.42
N ALA A 25 24.81 -9.95 13.20
CA ALA A 25 24.75 -9.85 14.66
C ALA A 25 26.14 -9.62 15.27
N SER A 26 27.15 -10.33 14.78
CA SER A 26 28.54 -10.22 15.26
C SER A 26 29.15 -8.84 15.05
N ARG A 27 28.83 -8.19 13.92
CA ARG A 27 29.31 -6.85 13.55
C ARG A 27 28.52 -5.71 14.19
N ASN A 28 27.29 -5.97 14.64
CA ASN A 28 26.47 -4.99 15.31
C ASN A 28 27.02 -4.68 16.73
N PRO A 29 27.18 -3.40 17.13
CA PRO A 29 27.60 -3.02 18.49
C PRO A 29 26.76 -3.64 19.62
N LEU A 30 25.46 -3.83 19.37
CA LEU A 30 24.53 -4.45 20.31
C LEU A 30 24.56 -5.98 20.28
N LYS A 31 25.37 -6.58 19.40
CA LYS A 31 25.48 -8.03 19.20
C LYS A 31 24.15 -8.70 18.85
N ILE A 32 23.32 -8.03 18.05
CA ILE A 32 22.00 -8.52 17.66
C ILE A 32 21.76 -8.25 16.17
N ALA A 33 21.15 -9.20 15.47
CA ALA A 33 20.53 -9.03 14.16
C ALA A 33 19.01 -9.22 14.27
N ALA A 34 18.25 -8.55 13.40
CA ALA A 34 16.81 -8.67 13.33
C ALA A 34 16.39 -9.35 12.01
N ILE A 35 15.55 -10.37 12.10
CA ILE A 35 14.89 -11.01 10.97
C ILE A 35 13.42 -10.58 11.00
N VAL A 36 12.95 -9.98 9.90
CA VAL A 36 11.56 -9.55 9.77
C VAL A 36 10.79 -10.57 8.95
N ILE A 37 9.74 -11.14 9.55
CA ILE A 37 8.90 -12.17 8.94
C ILE A 37 7.50 -11.59 8.75
N PRO A 38 7.05 -11.40 7.50
CA PRO A 38 5.73 -10.85 7.24
C PRO A 38 4.64 -11.88 7.61
N HIS A 39 3.67 -11.44 8.39
CA HIS A 39 2.36 -12.05 8.51
C HIS A 39 1.34 -11.20 7.72
N ASN A 40 0.10 -11.68 7.59
CA ASN A 40 -0.93 -10.99 6.80
C ASN A 40 -1.22 -9.56 7.29
N ASP A 41 -1.32 -9.35 8.61
CA ASP A 41 -1.76 -8.10 9.26
C ASP A 41 -0.76 -7.54 10.28
N HIS A 42 0.43 -8.15 10.36
CA HIS A 42 1.55 -7.68 11.17
C HIS A 42 2.87 -8.21 10.60
N GLN A 43 3.98 -7.71 11.12
CA GLN A 43 5.30 -8.30 10.91
C GLN A 43 5.87 -8.74 12.25
N VAL A 44 6.51 -9.92 12.25
CA VAL A 44 7.20 -10.46 13.41
C VAL A 44 8.68 -10.14 13.28
N ILE A 45 9.26 -9.57 14.32
CA ILE A 45 10.67 -9.18 14.38
C ILE A 45 11.37 -10.15 15.32
N VAL A 46 12.25 -10.99 14.79
CA VAL A 46 13.00 -12.00 15.54
C VAL A 46 14.42 -11.49 15.71
N PHE A 47 14.82 -11.26 16.96
CA PHE A 47 16.16 -10.83 17.31
C PHE A 47 17.05 -12.03 17.60
N VAL A 48 18.19 -12.09 16.91
CA VAL A 48 19.13 -13.21 16.94
C VAL A 48 20.51 -12.69 17.38
N ASN A 49 21.19 -13.44 18.25
CA ASN A 49 22.52 -13.11 18.74
C ASN A 49 23.64 -13.73 17.86
N PRO A 50 24.94 -13.49 18.14
CA PRO A 50 26.05 -14.02 17.34
C PRO A 50 26.19 -15.55 17.43
N GLU A 51 25.60 -16.20 18.43
CA GLU A 51 25.56 -17.67 18.51
C GLU A 51 24.38 -18.28 17.72
N GLY A 52 23.60 -17.45 17.01
CA GLY A 52 22.45 -17.88 16.22
C GLY A 52 21.21 -18.21 17.07
N ARG A 53 21.17 -17.79 18.33
CA ARG A 53 20.04 -18.00 19.24
C ARG A 53 19.06 -16.83 19.18
N VAL A 54 17.77 -17.16 19.22
CA VAL A 54 16.70 -16.17 19.35
C VAL A 54 16.71 -15.61 20.78
N VAL A 55 16.90 -14.31 20.92
CA VAL A 55 16.92 -13.62 22.22
C VAL A 55 15.61 -12.90 22.52
N ARG A 56 14.91 -12.46 21.48
CA ARG A 56 13.63 -11.77 21.62
C ARG A 56 12.79 -11.92 20.36
N VAL A 57 11.48 -11.94 20.54
CA VAL A 57 10.49 -11.91 19.46
C VAL A 57 9.53 -10.77 19.74
N GLU A 58 9.45 -9.81 18.84
CA GLU A 58 8.52 -8.69 18.90
C GLU A 58 7.59 -8.71 17.68
N TRP A 59 6.53 -7.92 17.73
CA TRP A 59 5.65 -7.71 16.59
C TRP A 59 5.38 -6.23 16.40
N SER A 60 5.16 -5.83 15.16
CA SER A 60 4.61 -4.52 14.84
C SER A 60 3.50 -4.70 13.80
N SER A 61 2.51 -3.80 13.81
CA SER A 61 1.58 -3.73 12.68
C SER A 61 2.40 -3.54 11.41
N SER A 62 2.16 -4.36 10.39
CA SER A 62 2.64 -4.10 9.05
C SER A 62 1.84 -2.90 8.57
N SER A 63 2.32 -1.70 8.90
CA SER A 63 1.76 -0.46 8.41
C SER A 63 2.15 -0.31 6.94
N GLU A 64 1.61 -1.19 6.10
CA GLU A 64 1.51 -0.98 4.66
C GLU A 64 0.13 -0.41 4.34
N ARG A 65 -0.13 0.78 4.86
CA ARG A 65 -0.91 1.74 4.08
C ARG A 65 -0.12 3.02 4.08
N PRO A 66 0.47 3.41 2.93
CA PRO A 66 0.91 4.78 2.76
C PRO A 66 -0.24 5.68 3.18
N VAL A 67 0.00 6.62 4.10
CA VAL A 67 -1.01 7.60 4.56
C VAL A 67 -1.68 8.30 3.36
N LEU A 68 -0.97 8.36 2.23
CA LEU A 68 -1.42 8.80 0.89
C LEU A 68 -2.64 8.06 0.29
N ASN A 69 -3.11 6.95 0.87
CA ASN A 69 -4.29 6.20 0.41
C ASN A 69 -5.36 5.99 1.50
N SER A 70 -5.31 6.77 2.58
CA SER A 70 -6.34 6.78 3.63
C SER A 70 -7.63 7.50 3.23
N LEU A 71 -7.58 8.25 2.12
CA LEU A 71 -8.67 9.06 1.62
C LEU A 71 -9.25 8.43 0.34
N LEU A 72 -10.57 8.30 0.32
CA LEU A 72 -11.35 7.96 -0.87
C LEU A 72 -11.59 9.23 -1.67
N GLU A 73 -11.10 9.25 -2.90
CA GLU A 73 -11.33 10.32 -3.88
C GLU A 73 -12.46 9.90 -4.82
N ILE A 74 -13.55 10.64 -4.88
CA ILE A 74 -14.72 10.33 -5.72
C ILE A 74 -14.92 11.48 -6.73
N PRO A 75 -14.59 11.29 -8.01
CA PRO A 75 -14.81 12.31 -9.03
C PRO A 75 -16.30 12.47 -9.34
N VAL A 76 -16.78 13.72 -9.31
CA VAL A 76 -18.14 14.10 -9.66
C VAL A 76 -18.13 14.73 -11.06
N PRO A 77 -18.83 14.16 -12.05
CA PRO A 77 -18.88 14.71 -13.39
C PRO A 77 -19.59 16.07 -13.39
N SER A 78 -19.17 16.94 -14.30
CA SER A 78 -19.88 18.18 -14.61
C SER A 78 -21.06 17.91 -15.54
N SER A 79 -22.06 18.79 -15.56
CA SER A 79 -23.12 18.79 -16.57
C SER A 79 -22.64 19.24 -17.95
N LYS A 80 -21.44 19.83 -18.04
CA LYS A 80 -20.84 20.28 -19.29
C LYS A 80 -20.47 19.09 -20.17
N ALA A 81 -21.07 19.02 -21.36
CA ALA A 81 -20.74 17.99 -22.34
C ALA A 81 -19.28 18.14 -22.83
N PRO A 82 -18.50 17.05 -22.88
CA PRO A 82 -17.16 17.06 -23.45
C PRO A 82 -17.16 17.29 -24.97
N GLU A 83 -16.15 18.04 -25.43
CA GLU A 83 -15.95 18.26 -26.87
C GLU A 83 -15.48 16.96 -27.57
N PRO A 84 -16.08 16.56 -28.70
CA PRO A 84 -15.80 15.29 -29.37
C PRO A 84 -14.33 15.00 -29.68
N LYS A 85 -13.53 16.05 -29.95
CA LYS A 85 -12.10 15.96 -30.28
C LYS A 85 -11.17 16.44 -29.16
N GLY A 86 -11.74 16.81 -28.01
CA GLY A 86 -10.98 17.42 -26.91
C GLY A 86 -10.33 16.42 -25.95
N LEU A 87 -10.73 15.15 -26.02
CA LEU A 87 -10.30 14.10 -25.10
C LEU A 87 -9.68 12.90 -25.85
N GLU A 88 -8.65 12.33 -25.25
CA GLU A 88 -8.08 11.05 -25.68
C GLU A 88 -8.98 9.88 -25.28
N THR A 89 -8.83 8.72 -25.92
CA THR A 89 -9.66 7.52 -25.66
C THR A 89 -9.70 7.14 -24.18
N LEU A 90 -8.56 7.18 -23.49
CA LEU A 90 -8.49 6.85 -22.07
C LEU A 90 -9.22 7.90 -21.21
N GLU A 91 -9.15 9.17 -21.57
CA GLU A 91 -9.85 10.26 -20.87
C GLU A 91 -11.37 10.15 -21.05
N TRP A 92 -11.82 9.76 -22.24
CA TRP A 92 -13.23 9.46 -22.51
C TRP A 92 -13.74 8.31 -21.64
N LEU A 93 -13.01 7.20 -21.61
CA LEU A 93 -13.36 6.04 -20.79
C LEU A 93 -13.35 6.39 -19.30
N PHE A 94 -12.37 7.18 -18.87
CA PHE A 94 -12.30 7.67 -17.50
C PHE A 94 -13.50 8.54 -17.14
N LEU A 95 -13.82 9.54 -17.97
CA LEU A 95 -14.95 10.44 -17.75
C LEU A 95 -16.29 9.69 -17.74
N ALA A 96 -16.46 8.69 -18.61
CA ALA A 96 -17.66 7.85 -18.64
C ALA A 96 -17.88 7.05 -17.34
N MET A 97 -16.82 6.82 -16.57
CA MET A 97 -16.86 6.10 -15.30
C MET A 97 -17.06 7.03 -14.09
N CYS A 98 -16.92 8.35 -14.27
CA CYS A 98 -17.18 9.36 -13.24
C CYS A 98 -18.70 9.51 -13.03
N ASP A 99 -19.25 8.85 -12.03
CA ASP A 99 -20.68 8.89 -11.69
C ASP A 99 -20.97 9.58 -10.34
N GLY A 100 -19.94 10.15 -9.70
CA GLY A 100 -20.02 10.73 -8.36
C GLY A 100 -20.21 9.70 -7.24
N ARG A 101 -20.07 8.40 -7.54
CA ARG A 101 -20.18 7.29 -6.57
C ARG A 101 -18.91 6.47 -6.49
N ARG A 102 -18.34 6.11 -7.64
CA ARG A 102 -17.11 5.33 -7.75
C ARG A 102 -15.92 6.15 -7.31
N THR A 103 -15.03 5.50 -6.58
CA THR A 103 -13.75 6.06 -6.19
C THR A 103 -12.78 6.06 -7.36
N LEU A 104 -11.80 6.96 -7.32
CA LEU A 104 -10.71 7.02 -8.27
C LEU A 104 -10.00 5.67 -8.39
N GLN A 105 -9.83 4.97 -7.26
CA GLN A 105 -9.22 3.66 -7.22
C GLN A 105 -10.05 2.62 -7.99
N GLU A 106 -11.36 2.57 -7.79
CA GLU A 106 -12.25 1.65 -8.53
C GLU A 106 -12.25 1.93 -10.03
N ILE A 107 -12.27 3.21 -10.43
CA ILE A 107 -12.20 3.60 -11.84
C ILE A 107 -10.86 3.16 -12.44
N CYS A 108 -9.75 3.40 -11.75
CA CYS A 108 -8.42 3.01 -12.21
C CYS A 108 -8.28 1.48 -12.33
N THR A 109 -8.82 0.74 -11.36
CA THR A 109 -8.85 -0.73 -11.41
C THR A 109 -9.67 -1.22 -12.60
N ALA A 110 -10.84 -0.64 -12.86
CA ALA A 110 -11.68 -1.02 -13.99
C ALA A 110 -11.02 -0.74 -15.36
N LEU A 111 -10.23 0.34 -15.45
CA LEU A 111 -9.50 0.70 -16.66
C LEU A 111 -8.10 0.09 -16.74
N ASN A 112 -7.70 -0.72 -15.75
CA ASN A 112 -6.38 -1.33 -15.64
C ASN A 112 -5.23 -0.30 -15.76
N ILE A 113 -5.36 0.84 -15.06
CA ILE A 113 -4.33 1.89 -15.02
C ILE A 113 -3.82 2.15 -13.61
N PRO A 114 -2.59 2.65 -13.44
CA PRO A 114 -2.10 3.09 -12.13
C PRO A 114 -2.92 4.26 -11.56
N VAL A 115 -3.14 4.26 -10.24
CA VAL A 115 -3.89 5.33 -9.54
C VAL A 115 -3.25 6.71 -9.75
N GLY A 116 -1.93 6.78 -9.80
CA GLY A 116 -1.22 8.03 -10.12
C GLY A 116 -1.59 8.59 -11.50
N THR A 117 -1.71 7.72 -12.50
CA THR A 117 -2.19 8.09 -13.84
C THR A 117 -3.64 8.57 -13.79
N GLY A 118 -4.50 7.87 -13.04
CA GLY A 118 -5.88 8.31 -12.83
C GLY A 118 -5.99 9.69 -12.17
N ARG A 119 -5.13 10.00 -11.20
CA ARG A 119 -5.04 11.33 -10.57
C ARG A 119 -4.69 12.43 -11.58
N LEU A 120 -3.79 12.14 -12.51
CA LEU A 120 -3.45 13.08 -13.59
C LEU A 120 -4.63 13.28 -14.55
N ILE A 121 -5.31 12.20 -14.94
CA ILE A 121 -6.46 12.26 -15.85
C ILE A 121 -7.61 13.04 -15.21
N VAL A 122 -7.99 12.73 -13.97
CA VAL A 122 -9.09 13.43 -13.30
C VAL A 122 -8.80 14.91 -13.13
N GLU A 123 -7.55 15.30 -12.86
CA GLU A 123 -7.16 16.71 -12.75
C GLU A 123 -7.17 17.44 -14.10
N LYS A 124 -6.76 16.76 -15.17
CA LYS A 124 -6.90 17.28 -16.54
C LYS A 124 -8.38 17.46 -16.92
N LEU A 125 -9.25 16.51 -16.57
CA LEU A 125 -10.69 16.63 -16.78
C LEU A 125 -11.32 17.74 -15.93
N ARG A 126 -10.86 17.93 -14.69
CA ARG A 126 -11.32 19.01 -13.80
C ARG A 126 -10.92 20.38 -14.32
N SER A 127 -9.67 20.57 -14.72
CA SER A 127 -9.19 21.84 -15.29
C SER A 127 -9.90 22.23 -16.59
N ARG A 128 -10.41 21.26 -17.35
CA ARG A 128 -11.25 21.48 -18.55
C ARG A 128 -12.74 21.69 -18.25
N GLY A 129 -13.15 21.53 -16.98
CA GLY A 129 -14.52 21.70 -16.50
C GLY A 129 -15.45 20.51 -16.76
N TYR A 130 -14.90 19.34 -17.06
CA TYR A 130 -15.68 18.10 -17.28
C TYR A 130 -15.88 17.30 -15.99
N VAL A 131 -15.03 17.51 -14.98
CA VAL A 131 -15.23 17.07 -13.60
C VAL A 131 -15.48 18.33 -12.77
N GLU A 132 -16.59 18.37 -12.04
CA GLU A 132 -16.99 19.53 -11.24
C GLU A 132 -16.13 19.62 -9.98
N ARG A 133 -15.98 18.50 -9.27
CA ARG A 133 -15.23 18.41 -8.02
C ARG A 133 -14.81 16.97 -7.72
N ILE A 134 -13.89 16.82 -6.78
CA ILE A 134 -13.47 15.53 -6.24
C ILE A 134 -13.85 15.51 -4.77
N ILE A 135 -14.77 14.61 -4.39
CA ILE A 135 -15.15 14.45 -2.98
C ILE A 135 -14.08 13.59 -2.31
N VAL A 136 -13.55 14.08 -1.18
CA VAL A 136 -12.53 13.38 -0.40
C VAL A 136 -13.16 12.93 0.92
N LYS A 137 -13.14 11.63 1.20
CA LYS A 137 -13.69 11.05 2.44
C LYS A 137 -12.66 10.15 3.12
N PRO A 138 -12.63 10.08 4.46
CA PRO A 138 -11.84 9.06 5.14
C PRO A 138 -12.38 7.67 4.78
N ARG A 139 -11.45 6.74 4.57
CA ARG A 139 -11.76 5.32 4.38
C ARG A 139 -12.03 4.73 5.77
N VAL A 140 -13.30 4.72 6.19
CA VAL A 140 -13.78 4.11 7.44
C VAL A 140 -13.67 2.58 7.36
#